data_AF-A0A537XUE3-F1
#
_entry.id   AF-A0A537XUE3-F1
#
_cell.length_a   1.000
_cell.length_b   1.000
_cell.length_c   1.000
_cell.angle_alpha   90.00
_cell.angle_beta   90.00
_cell.angle_gamma   90.00
#
_symmetry.space_group_name_H-M   'P 1'
#
loop_
_entity.id
_entity.type
_entity.pdbx_description
1 polymer ?
#
loop_
_entity_poly.entity_id
_entity_poly.type
_entity_poly.pdbx_seq_one_letter_code
_entity_poly.pdbx_strand_id
1 'polypeptide(L)'
;MDPGAGAQQRPSVVTKETAVEILGYIGAAVGAAATLAAAAQIQDLSEGGALAIALVVAAGLLGTGYLFGLHPAERGLRMRSVLWFGGAEAWSVAVTIFIGEIAGLDGRGGAIVSSLLGVAIGAVLWLHLRRSLQEVFLFLALLAVLVSMVFPEPSYFGIPDLTGMAMLIWAFGGVWLFLAIRRIVGPVRTGMVLGSIAAIVGPLLFTRTRVAGELLSLATAGGLLVLGEWLGDSPVQGLGIAGLLLVSGGIVVEHAGDSTGGAIAALAAGILLLAAALFVGGMGPRRPQGEASLPPAPPPLAGAPPPGPPGPSSTT
;
A
#
# COMPACT_ATOMS: atom_id res chain seq x y z
N MET A 1 -35.42 40.99 3.85
CA MET A 1 -34.56 41.07 5.04
C MET A 1 -34.23 39.64 5.41
N ASP A 2 -32.97 39.28 5.27
CA ASP A 2 -32.45 37.91 5.34
C ASP A 2 -31.75 37.74 6.70
N PRO A 3 -32.32 36.99 7.66
CA PRO A 3 -31.62 36.68 8.89
C PRO A 3 -30.74 35.45 8.64
N GLY A 4 -29.45 35.72 8.42
CA GLY A 4 -28.42 34.71 8.19
C GLY A 4 -28.46 33.58 9.22
N ALA A 5 -28.84 32.40 8.76
CA ALA A 5 -28.55 31.14 9.43
C ALA A 5 -27.05 30.87 9.31
N GLY A 6 -26.29 31.43 10.25
CA GLY A 6 -24.90 31.06 10.45
C GLY A 6 -24.81 29.55 10.62
N ALA A 7 -24.22 28.89 9.61
CA ALA A 7 -23.76 27.53 9.73
C ALA A 7 -22.85 27.46 10.95
N GLN A 8 -23.34 26.89 12.05
CA GLN A 8 -22.50 26.48 13.16
C GLN A 8 -21.58 25.37 12.64
N GLN A 9 -20.44 25.76 12.07
CA GLN A 9 -19.24 24.94 12.08
C GLN A 9 -18.94 24.64 13.55
N ARG A 10 -19.33 23.45 14.01
CA ARG A 10 -18.84 22.93 15.29
C ARG A 10 -17.32 22.87 15.17
N PRO A 11 -16.55 23.59 16.01
CA PRO A 11 -15.11 23.43 16.04
C PRO A 11 -14.80 21.96 16.31
N SER A 12 -13.91 21.37 15.51
CA SER A 12 -13.44 20.01 15.70
C SER A 12 -12.66 19.94 17.01
N VAL A 13 -13.37 19.65 18.11
CA VAL A 13 -12.74 19.43 19.41
C VAL A 13 -11.94 18.13 19.26
N VAL A 14 -10.62 18.25 19.23
CA VAL A 14 -9.70 17.12 19.37
C VAL A 14 -10.06 16.45 20.69
N THR A 15 -10.76 15.31 20.65
CA THR A 15 -11.09 14.59 21.89
C THR A 15 -9.81 13.99 22.46
N LYS A 16 -9.79 13.75 23.78
CA LYS A 16 -8.65 13.09 24.44
C LYS A 16 -8.29 11.77 23.74
N GLU A 17 -9.26 11.07 23.17
CA GLU A 17 -9.01 9.85 22.40
C GLU A 17 -8.32 10.10 21.06
N THR A 18 -8.65 11.18 20.33
CA THR A 18 -7.94 11.56 19.10
C THR A 18 -6.50 11.96 19.39
N ALA A 19 -6.25 12.65 20.50
CA ALA A 19 -4.90 12.97 20.95
C ALA A 19 -4.09 11.70 21.26
N VAL A 20 -4.70 10.69 21.92
CA VAL A 20 -4.06 9.39 22.19
C VAL A 20 -3.78 8.62 20.89
N GLU A 21 -4.67 8.67 19.90
CA GLU A 21 -4.48 8.01 18.62
C GLU A 21 -3.34 8.66 17.81
N ILE A 22 -3.30 10.00 17.75
CA ILE A 22 -2.20 10.76 17.13
C ILE A 22 -0.88 10.47 17.83
N LEU A 23 -0.85 10.51 19.17
CA LEU A 23 0.35 10.20 19.95
C LEU A 23 0.81 8.76 19.74
N GLY A 24 -0.11 7.81 19.56
CA GLY A 24 0.24 6.41 19.26
C GLY A 24 0.80 6.23 17.85
N TYR A 25 0.24 6.89 16.83
CA TYR A 25 0.82 6.87 15.47
C TYR A 25 2.18 7.56 15.44
N ILE A 26 2.33 8.71 16.09
CA ILE A 26 3.61 9.41 16.21
C ILE A 26 4.62 8.53 16.95
N GLY A 27 4.23 7.91 18.07
CA GLY A 27 5.09 7.01 18.84
C GLY A 27 5.54 5.79 18.04
N ALA A 28 4.65 5.20 17.23
CA ALA A 28 5.00 4.08 16.36
C ALA A 28 5.92 4.49 15.20
N ALA A 29 5.66 5.64 14.57
CA ALA A 29 6.49 6.17 13.48
C ALA A 29 7.88 6.59 14.00
N VAL A 30 7.93 7.31 15.12
CA VAL A 30 9.19 7.69 15.80
C VAL A 30 9.90 6.44 16.29
N GLY A 31 9.20 5.44 16.81
CA GLY A 31 9.76 4.14 17.21
C GLY A 31 10.43 3.43 16.04
N ALA A 32 9.73 3.28 14.91
CA ALA A 32 10.29 2.65 13.70
C ALA A 32 11.50 3.42 13.15
N ALA A 33 11.40 4.75 13.07
CA ALA A 33 12.50 5.62 12.65
C ALA A 33 13.68 5.56 13.62
N ALA A 34 13.43 5.55 14.93
CA ALA A 34 14.45 5.43 15.96
C ALA A 34 15.09 4.04 15.96
N THR A 35 14.37 2.98 15.61
CA THR A 35 14.94 1.64 15.43
C THR A 35 15.89 1.59 14.23
N LEU A 36 15.51 2.17 13.09
CA LEU A 36 16.40 2.32 11.93
C LEU A 36 17.62 3.21 12.23
N ALA A 37 17.40 4.33 12.93
CA ALA A 37 18.46 5.25 13.33
C ALA A 37 19.39 4.65 14.40
N ALA A 38 18.84 3.91 15.36
CA ALA A 38 19.61 3.16 16.34
C ALA A 38 20.45 2.10 15.64
N ALA A 39 19.87 1.34 14.71
CA ALA A 39 20.63 0.38 13.89
C ALA A 39 21.83 1.02 13.17
N ALA A 40 21.69 2.27 12.70
CA ALA A 40 22.78 3.03 12.10
C ALA A 40 23.81 3.58 13.11
N GLN A 41 23.44 3.73 14.38
CA GLN A 41 24.30 4.24 15.48
C GLN A 41 24.85 3.14 16.39
N ILE A 42 24.58 1.85 16.11
CA ILE A 42 25.06 0.69 16.91
C ILE A 42 26.59 0.62 16.98
N GLN A 43 27.35 1.42 16.23
CA GLN A 43 28.82 1.42 16.30
C GLN A 43 29.40 1.62 17.71
N ASP A 44 28.65 2.25 18.63
CA ASP A 44 29.07 2.47 20.02
C ASP A 44 28.40 1.53 21.06
N LEU A 45 27.44 0.69 20.65
CA LEU A 45 26.73 -0.25 21.53
C LEU A 45 27.29 -1.67 21.36
N SER A 46 27.43 -2.42 22.45
CA SER A 46 27.70 -3.85 22.34
C SER A 46 26.54 -4.56 21.64
N GLU A 47 26.85 -5.56 20.81
CA GLU A 47 25.85 -6.36 20.06
C GLU A 47 24.74 -6.89 20.97
N GLY A 48 25.12 -7.39 22.16
CA GLY A 48 24.17 -7.86 23.17
C GLY A 48 23.27 -6.75 23.73
N GLY A 49 23.78 -5.52 23.85
CA GLY A 49 22.99 -4.35 24.26
C GLY A 49 21.96 -3.95 23.20
N ALA A 50 22.37 -3.92 21.93
CA ALA A 50 21.47 -3.64 20.80
C ALA A 50 20.37 -4.71 20.68
N LEU A 51 20.72 -6.00 20.80
CA LEU A 51 19.76 -7.09 20.83
C LEU A 51 18.77 -6.95 21.99
N ALA A 52 19.27 -6.68 23.21
CA ALA A 52 18.41 -6.53 24.38
C ALA A 52 17.40 -5.38 24.20
N ILE A 53 17.83 -4.24 23.66
CA ILE A 53 16.94 -3.11 23.36
C ILE A 53 15.88 -3.52 22.33
N ALA A 54 16.28 -4.15 21.23
CA ALA A 54 15.36 -4.57 20.18
C ALA A 54 14.31 -5.56 20.71
N LEU A 55 14.72 -6.53 21.54
CA LEU A 55 13.80 -7.47 22.20
C LEU A 55 12.85 -6.79 23.19
N VAL A 56 13.33 -5.85 24.00
CA VAL A 56 12.49 -5.08 24.94
C VAL A 56 11.46 -4.24 24.18
N VAL A 57 11.88 -3.58 23.09
CA VAL A 57 10.96 -2.81 22.22
C VAL A 57 9.94 -3.74 21.58
N ALA A 58 10.37 -4.86 21.00
CA ALA A 58 9.47 -5.83 20.40
C ALA A 58 8.44 -6.36 21.41
N ALA A 59 8.90 -6.85 22.57
CA ALA A 59 8.04 -7.36 23.64
C ALA A 59 7.10 -6.28 24.18
N GLY A 60 7.61 -5.05 24.37
CA GLY A 60 6.83 -3.91 24.84
C GLY A 60 5.71 -3.54 23.87
N LEU A 61 6.00 -3.44 22.57
CA LEU A 61 5.01 -3.11 21.54
C LEU A 61 3.99 -4.24 21.35
N LEU A 62 4.44 -5.49 21.25
CA LEU A 62 3.57 -6.66 21.11
C LEU A 62 2.65 -6.83 22.32
N GLY A 63 3.20 -6.70 23.53
CA GLY A 63 2.48 -6.76 24.80
C GLY A 63 1.48 -5.61 24.96
N THR A 64 1.88 -4.39 24.65
CA THR A 64 0.97 -3.23 24.69
C THR A 64 -0.16 -3.40 23.67
N GLY A 65 0.14 -3.86 22.45
CA GLY A 65 -0.88 -4.18 21.45
C GLY A 65 -1.85 -5.27 21.93
N TYR A 66 -1.36 -6.28 22.65
CA TYR A 66 -2.20 -7.30 23.27
C TYR A 66 -3.16 -6.68 24.30
N LEU A 67 -2.68 -5.79 25.17
CA LEU A 67 -3.50 -5.08 26.16
C LEU A 67 -4.58 -4.21 25.50
N PHE A 68 -4.26 -3.47 24.44
CA PHE A 68 -5.26 -2.72 23.66
C PHE A 68 -6.29 -3.65 23.01
N GLY A 69 -5.92 -4.91 22.73
CA GLY A 69 -6.82 -5.95 22.22
C GLY A 69 -7.87 -6.44 23.23
N LEU A 70 -7.68 -6.21 24.53
CA LEU A 70 -8.63 -6.59 25.58
C LEU A 70 -9.85 -5.66 25.62
N HIS A 71 -9.75 -4.47 25.01
CA HIS A 71 -10.85 -3.52 24.90
C HIS A 71 -11.31 -3.43 23.43
N PRO A 72 -12.33 -4.20 23.01
CA PRO A 72 -12.68 -4.44 21.60
C PRO A 72 -13.33 -3.23 20.88
N ALA A 73 -13.07 -2.00 21.33
CA ALA A 73 -13.42 -0.80 20.57
C ALA A 73 -12.61 -0.75 19.25
N GLU A 74 -13.24 -0.26 18.17
CA GLU A 74 -12.61 -0.22 16.85
C GLU A 74 -11.26 0.52 16.85
N ARG A 75 -11.16 1.60 17.64
CA ARG A 75 -9.91 2.36 17.85
C ARG A 75 -8.82 1.52 18.52
N GLY A 76 -9.17 0.69 19.51
CA GLY A 76 -8.24 -0.23 20.17
C GLY A 76 -7.67 -1.27 19.20
N LEU A 77 -8.48 -1.76 18.26
CA LEU A 77 -8.04 -2.69 17.22
C LEU A 77 -7.08 -2.04 16.20
N ARG A 78 -7.29 -0.75 15.86
CA ARG A 78 -6.37 0.00 14.99
C ARG A 78 -5.02 0.19 15.67
N MET A 79 -5.03 0.67 16.92
CA MET A 79 -3.81 0.85 17.72
C MET A 79 -3.06 -0.48 17.89
N ARG A 80 -3.76 -1.57 18.21
CA ARG A 80 -3.19 -2.92 18.26
C ARG A 80 -2.49 -3.29 16.95
N SER A 81 -3.11 -3.04 15.80
CA SER A 81 -2.52 -3.33 14.49
C SER A 81 -1.21 -2.57 14.25
N VAL A 82 -1.11 -1.32 14.72
CA VAL A 82 0.09 -0.48 14.57
C VAL A 82 1.19 -0.97 15.51
N LEU A 83 0.85 -1.18 16.79
CA LEU A 83 1.79 -1.67 17.80
C LEU A 83 2.33 -3.06 17.43
N TRP A 84 1.48 -3.94 16.92
CA TRP A 84 1.90 -5.26 16.47
C TRP A 84 2.79 -5.20 15.23
N PHE A 85 2.51 -4.30 14.29
CA PHE A 85 3.38 -4.07 13.14
C PHE A 85 4.77 -3.58 13.59
N GLY A 86 4.83 -2.54 14.42
CA GLY A 86 6.11 -2.04 14.95
C GLY A 86 6.84 -3.07 15.82
N GLY A 87 6.12 -3.89 16.58
CA GLY A 87 6.69 -5.00 17.33
C GLY A 87 7.28 -6.09 16.45
N ALA A 88 6.66 -6.39 15.31
CA ALA A 88 7.17 -7.35 14.33
C ALA A 88 8.43 -6.84 13.59
N GLU A 89 8.48 -5.54 13.30
CA GLU A 89 9.68 -4.88 12.77
C GLU A 89 10.84 -4.94 13.79
N ALA A 90 10.58 -4.54 15.04
CA ALA A 90 11.58 -4.63 16.12
C ALA A 90 12.06 -6.07 16.36
N TRP A 91 11.16 -7.05 16.26
CA TRP A 91 11.50 -8.46 16.29
C TRP A 91 12.42 -8.86 15.13
N SER A 92 12.15 -8.40 13.91
CA SER A 92 12.98 -8.70 12.73
C SER A 92 14.39 -8.14 12.88
N VAL A 93 14.53 -6.95 13.47
CA VAL A 93 15.83 -6.37 13.83
C VAL A 93 16.54 -7.21 14.88
N ALA A 94 15.85 -7.57 15.98
CA ALA A 94 16.42 -8.42 17.03
C ALA A 94 16.92 -9.76 16.47
N VAL A 95 16.13 -10.42 15.64
CA VAL A 95 16.50 -11.67 14.99
C VAL A 95 17.70 -11.47 14.07
N THR A 96 17.74 -10.38 13.28
CA THR A 96 18.86 -10.11 12.38
C THR A 96 20.17 -9.94 13.15
N ILE A 97 20.15 -9.19 14.25
CA ILE A 97 21.31 -9.03 15.15
C ILE A 97 21.71 -10.38 15.76
N PHE A 98 20.74 -11.14 16.26
CA PHE A 98 21.02 -12.44 16.88
C PHE A 98 21.63 -13.43 15.89
N ILE A 99 21.08 -13.52 14.67
CA ILE A 99 21.52 -14.46 13.65
C ILE A 99 22.90 -14.07 13.09
N GLY A 100 23.11 -12.79 12.75
CA GLY A 100 24.38 -12.32 12.22
C GLY A 100 25.48 -12.30 13.29
N GLU A 101 25.30 -11.47 14.31
CA GLU A 101 26.38 -11.14 15.25
C GLU A 101 26.62 -12.23 16.31
N ILE A 102 25.56 -12.86 16.83
CA ILE A 102 25.68 -13.79 17.97
C ILE A 102 25.76 -15.26 17.52
N ALA A 103 24.90 -15.66 16.59
CA ALA A 103 24.92 -17.02 16.05
C ALA A 103 26.00 -17.22 14.98
N GLY A 104 26.62 -16.13 14.51
CA GLY A 104 27.68 -16.16 13.49
C GLY A 104 27.19 -16.69 12.13
N LEU A 105 25.90 -16.56 11.85
CA LEU A 105 25.30 -16.96 10.58
C LEU A 105 25.23 -15.76 9.67
N ASP A 106 26.32 -15.48 8.98
CA ASP A 106 26.43 -14.37 8.05
C ASP A 106 25.94 -14.69 6.63
N GLY A 107 25.77 -13.62 5.85
CA GLY A 107 25.46 -13.70 4.43
C GLY A 107 24.07 -14.28 4.13
N ARG A 108 23.96 -15.05 3.05
CA ARG A 108 22.67 -15.53 2.53
C ARG A 108 21.93 -16.42 3.53
N GLY A 109 22.64 -17.33 4.20
CA GLY A 109 22.04 -18.26 5.17
C GLY A 109 21.38 -17.52 6.33
N GLY A 110 22.09 -16.55 6.91
CA GLY A 110 21.57 -15.68 7.95
C GLY A 110 20.34 -14.90 7.51
N ALA A 111 20.41 -14.23 6.35
CA ALA A 111 19.30 -13.45 5.82
C ALA A 111 18.02 -14.29 5.60
N ILE A 112 18.16 -15.52 5.10
CA ILE A 112 17.03 -16.45 4.92
C ILE A 112 16.44 -16.84 6.27
N VAL A 113 17.27 -17.26 7.24
CA VAL A 113 16.79 -17.69 8.56
C VAL A 113 16.11 -16.54 9.30
N SER A 114 16.71 -15.34 9.28
CA SER A 114 16.13 -14.13 9.87
C SER A 114 14.77 -13.79 9.25
N SER A 115 14.69 -13.83 7.92
CA SER A 115 13.44 -13.57 7.20
C SER A 115 12.38 -14.63 7.49
N LEU A 116 12.75 -15.91 7.63
CA LEU A 116 11.82 -16.99 7.99
C LEU A 116 11.24 -16.81 9.40
N LEU A 117 12.05 -16.36 10.36
CA LEU A 117 11.58 -16.02 11.70
C LEU A 117 10.69 -14.76 11.68
N GLY A 118 10.96 -13.81 10.78
CA GLY A 118 10.05 -12.71 10.46
C GLY A 118 8.71 -13.22 9.91
N VAL A 119 8.72 -14.14 8.95
CA VAL A 119 7.51 -14.78 8.41
C VAL A 119 6.73 -15.49 9.51
N ALA A 120 7.42 -16.19 10.42
CA ALA A 120 6.78 -16.90 11.52
C ALA A 120 5.99 -15.94 12.43
N ILE A 121 6.60 -14.84 12.88
CA ILE A 121 5.87 -13.85 13.70
C ILE A 121 4.77 -13.15 12.89
N GLY A 122 5.05 -12.81 11.63
CA GLY A 122 4.08 -12.16 10.74
C GLY A 122 2.85 -13.02 10.49
N ALA A 123 3.05 -14.32 10.28
CA ALA A 123 1.96 -15.29 10.10
C ALA A 123 1.13 -15.41 11.37
N VAL A 124 1.76 -15.51 12.55
CA VAL A 124 1.05 -15.54 13.84
C VAL A 124 0.21 -14.27 14.01
N LEU A 125 0.79 -13.09 13.82
CA LEU A 125 0.07 -11.83 13.99
C LEU A 125 -1.06 -11.66 12.98
N TRP A 126 -0.84 -12.06 11.72
CA TRP A 126 -1.87 -12.04 10.67
C TRP A 126 -3.02 -13.00 10.96
N LEU A 127 -2.73 -14.21 11.46
CA LEU A 127 -3.76 -15.18 11.86
C LEU A 127 -4.59 -14.67 13.04
N HIS A 128 -3.97 -13.97 14.00
CA HIS A 128 -4.68 -13.39 15.14
C HIS A 128 -5.41 -12.09 14.82
N LEU A 129 -4.91 -11.28 13.89
CA LEU A 129 -5.47 -9.99 13.51
C LEU A 129 -5.32 -9.77 12.01
N ARG A 130 -6.33 -10.23 11.25
CA ARG A 130 -6.45 -10.06 9.80
C ARG A 130 -6.72 -8.60 9.39
N ARG A 131 -5.75 -7.73 9.64
CA ARG A 131 -5.75 -6.29 9.31
C ARG A 131 -4.62 -5.97 8.34
N SER A 132 -4.77 -4.87 7.60
CA SER A 132 -3.89 -4.49 6.51
C SER A 132 -2.41 -4.47 6.90
N LEU A 133 -2.03 -3.88 8.04
CA LEU A 133 -0.62 -3.81 8.43
C LEU A 133 0.01 -5.19 8.68
N GLN A 134 -0.76 -6.14 9.21
CA GLN A 134 -0.25 -7.50 9.45
C GLN A 134 -0.05 -8.26 8.13
N GLU A 135 -0.94 -8.04 7.17
CA GLU A 135 -0.76 -8.56 5.81
C GLU A 135 0.44 -7.90 5.11
N VAL A 136 0.64 -6.58 5.26
CA VAL A 136 1.80 -5.86 4.73
C VAL A 136 3.09 -6.44 5.28
N PHE A 137 3.19 -6.63 6.60
CA PHE A 137 4.37 -7.22 7.21
C PHE A 137 4.61 -8.65 6.71
N LEU A 138 3.58 -9.50 6.69
CA LEU A 138 3.70 -10.87 6.18
C LEU A 138 4.16 -10.91 4.71
N PHE A 139 3.60 -10.03 3.87
CA PHE A 139 4.01 -9.87 2.48
C PHE A 139 5.49 -9.50 2.36
N LEU A 140 5.94 -8.49 3.12
CA LEU A 140 7.32 -8.03 3.11
C LEU A 140 8.29 -9.10 3.63
N ALA A 141 7.93 -9.81 4.71
CA ALA A 141 8.73 -10.88 5.26
C ALA A 141 8.89 -12.06 4.28
N LEU A 142 7.80 -12.46 3.61
CA LEU A 142 7.85 -13.50 2.57
C LEU A 142 8.68 -13.05 1.38
N LEU A 143 8.51 -11.80 0.95
CA LEU A 143 9.32 -11.21 -0.12
C LEU A 143 10.80 -11.19 0.26
N ALA A 144 11.14 -10.85 1.50
CA ALA A 144 12.50 -10.83 2.02
C ALA A 144 13.14 -12.23 1.99
N VAL A 145 12.40 -13.30 2.36
CA VAL A 145 12.88 -14.68 2.20
C VAL A 145 13.23 -14.96 0.74
N LEU A 146 12.31 -14.68 -0.17
CA LEU A 146 12.49 -14.97 -1.59
C LEU A 146 13.62 -14.16 -2.21
N VAL A 147 13.71 -12.87 -1.89
CA VAL A 147 14.80 -12.00 -2.32
C VAL A 147 16.13 -12.51 -1.77
N SER A 148 16.21 -12.90 -0.50
CA SER A 148 17.43 -13.45 0.09
C SER A 148 17.92 -14.71 -0.64
N MET A 149 16.99 -15.55 -1.14
CA MET A 149 17.36 -16.75 -1.91
C MET A 149 18.03 -16.46 -3.25
N VAL A 150 17.65 -15.36 -3.90
CA VAL A 150 18.12 -15.02 -5.26
C VAL A 150 19.04 -13.79 -5.30
N PHE A 151 19.28 -13.14 -4.16
CA PHE A 151 20.11 -11.95 -4.11
C PHE A 151 21.52 -12.32 -4.57
N PRO A 152 22.06 -11.63 -5.59
CA PRO A 152 23.37 -11.96 -6.14
C PRO A 152 24.46 -11.73 -5.10
N GLU A 153 25.40 -12.67 -5.02
CA GLU A 153 26.60 -12.49 -4.20
C GLU A 153 27.48 -11.36 -4.78
N PRO A 154 28.23 -10.63 -3.94
CA PRO A 154 29.10 -9.55 -4.39
C PRO A 154 30.07 -10.08 -5.45
N SER A 155 29.95 -9.59 -6.69
CA SER A 155 30.89 -9.93 -7.75
C SER A 155 32.06 -8.94 -7.71
N TYR A 156 33.30 -9.45 -7.70
CA TYR A 156 34.51 -8.63 -7.58
C TYR A 156 34.73 -7.64 -8.74
N PHE A 157 34.04 -7.81 -9.87
CA PHE A 157 34.33 -7.09 -11.12
C PHE A 157 33.09 -6.64 -11.93
N GLY A 158 31.91 -6.53 -11.32
CA GLY A 158 30.72 -6.14 -12.08
C GLY A 158 29.51 -5.70 -11.27
N ILE A 159 28.59 -5.03 -11.97
CA ILE A 159 27.26 -4.68 -11.45
C ILE A 159 26.47 -6.00 -11.26
N PRO A 160 25.91 -6.26 -10.06
CA PRO A 160 25.13 -7.47 -9.82
C PRO A 160 23.96 -7.59 -10.81
N ASP A 161 23.77 -8.78 -11.38
CA ASP A 161 22.63 -9.07 -12.23
C ASP A 161 21.37 -9.26 -11.37
N LEU A 162 20.46 -8.29 -11.41
CA LEU A 162 19.23 -8.29 -10.63
C LEU A 162 18.06 -8.92 -11.39
N THR A 163 18.27 -9.41 -12.63
CA THR A 163 17.19 -9.93 -13.48
C THR A 163 16.43 -11.07 -12.81
N GLY A 164 17.14 -11.98 -12.13
CA GLY A 164 16.53 -13.08 -11.38
C GLY A 164 15.64 -12.59 -10.22
N MET A 165 16.15 -11.62 -9.46
CA MET A 165 15.39 -10.98 -8.37
C MET A 165 14.16 -10.23 -8.89
N ALA A 166 14.32 -9.50 -9.98
CA ALA A 166 13.24 -8.74 -10.61
C ALA A 166 12.10 -9.63 -11.10
N MET A 167 12.42 -10.74 -11.78
CA MET A 167 11.44 -11.74 -12.21
C MET A 167 10.74 -12.40 -11.03
N LEU A 168 11.48 -12.69 -9.95
CA LEU A 168 10.92 -13.26 -8.74
C LEU A 168 9.92 -12.30 -8.08
N ILE A 169 10.25 -11.00 -7.97
CA ILE A 169 9.37 -9.99 -7.37
C ILE A 169 8.11 -9.82 -8.23
N TRP A 170 8.28 -9.78 -9.56
CA TRP A 170 7.16 -9.71 -10.50
C TRP A 170 6.22 -10.91 -10.35
N ALA A 171 6.76 -12.13 -10.39
CA ALA A 171 5.99 -13.37 -10.25
C ALA A 171 5.31 -13.46 -8.88
N PHE A 172 6.02 -13.11 -7.80
CA PHE A 172 5.46 -13.06 -6.45
C PHE A 172 4.31 -12.05 -6.35
N GLY A 173 4.47 -10.86 -6.90
CA GLY A 173 3.42 -9.84 -6.96
C GLY A 173 2.17 -10.34 -7.69
N GLY A 174 2.35 -10.98 -8.85
CA GLY A 174 1.26 -11.59 -9.62
C GLY A 174 0.54 -12.72 -8.86
N VAL A 175 1.30 -13.61 -8.22
CA VAL A 175 0.74 -14.68 -7.39
C VAL A 175 -0.01 -14.10 -6.19
N TRP A 176 0.54 -13.11 -5.49
CA TRP A 176 -0.11 -12.49 -4.34
C TRP A 176 -1.41 -11.77 -4.74
N LEU A 177 -1.37 -11.03 -5.85
CA LEU A 177 -2.56 -10.40 -6.44
C LEU A 177 -3.63 -11.44 -6.74
N PHE A 178 -3.25 -12.56 -7.37
CA PHE A 178 -4.17 -13.67 -7.64
C PHE A 178 -4.77 -14.24 -6.35
N LEU A 179 -3.95 -14.52 -5.33
CA LEU A 179 -4.42 -15.01 -4.03
C LEU A 179 -5.40 -14.02 -3.37
N ALA A 180 -5.15 -12.71 -3.50
CA ALA A 180 -6.03 -11.67 -2.98
C ALA A 180 -7.38 -11.63 -3.71
N ILE A 181 -7.38 -11.71 -5.05
CA ILE A 181 -8.59 -11.80 -5.88
C ILE A 181 -9.40 -13.05 -5.51
N ARG A 182 -8.73 -14.17 -5.23
CA ARG A 182 -9.34 -15.41 -4.76
C ARG A 182 -9.75 -15.38 -3.28
N ARG A 183 -9.53 -14.26 -2.58
CA ARG A 183 -9.83 -14.05 -1.15
C ARG A 183 -9.15 -15.04 -0.22
N ILE A 184 -8.01 -15.60 -0.64
CA ILE A 184 -7.19 -16.51 0.18
C ILE A 184 -6.40 -15.70 1.21
N VAL A 185 -5.81 -14.59 0.77
CA VAL A 185 -5.18 -13.58 1.63
C VAL A 185 -6.13 -12.41 1.84
N GLY A 186 -6.03 -11.75 2.98
CA GLY A 186 -6.82 -10.54 3.23
C GLY A 186 -6.31 -9.70 4.38
N PRO A 187 -6.77 -8.43 4.49
CA PRO A 187 -7.83 -7.79 3.71
C PRO A 187 -7.60 -7.66 2.19
N VAL A 188 -8.56 -8.12 1.38
CA VAL A 188 -8.45 -8.27 -0.10
C VAL A 188 -7.87 -7.04 -0.81
N ARG A 189 -8.32 -5.83 -0.47
CA ARG A 189 -7.82 -4.59 -1.08
C ARG A 189 -6.33 -4.38 -0.82
N THR A 190 -5.87 -4.65 0.40
CA THR A 190 -4.45 -4.54 0.75
C THR A 190 -3.63 -5.53 -0.07
N GLY A 191 -4.05 -6.79 -0.13
CA GLY A 191 -3.37 -7.82 -0.93
C GLY A 191 -3.32 -7.48 -2.42
N MET A 192 -4.42 -6.96 -2.99
CA MET A 192 -4.43 -6.52 -4.39
C MET A 192 -3.47 -5.35 -4.63
N VAL A 193 -3.43 -4.38 -3.72
CA VAL A 193 -2.51 -3.23 -3.80
C VAL A 193 -1.04 -3.70 -3.73
N LEU A 194 -0.70 -4.52 -2.74
CA LEU A 194 0.67 -5.02 -2.55
C LEU A 194 1.13 -5.86 -3.75
N GLY A 195 0.30 -6.79 -4.21
CA GLY A 195 0.60 -7.61 -5.37
C GLY A 195 0.78 -6.78 -6.64
N SER A 196 -0.08 -5.78 -6.86
CA SER A 196 0.01 -4.87 -8.01
C SER A 196 1.29 -4.03 -7.97
N ILE A 197 1.64 -3.46 -6.82
CA ILE A 197 2.88 -2.68 -6.65
C ILE A 197 4.09 -3.55 -6.95
N ALA A 198 4.20 -4.75 -6.36
CA ALA A 198 5.32 -5.64 -6.63
C ALA A 198 5.39 -6.08 -8.09
N ALA A 199 4.25 -6.35 -8.72
CA ALA A 199 4.18 -6.70 -10.13
C ALA A 199 4.62 -5.53 -11.04
N ILE A 200 4.32 -4.27 -10.71
CA ILE A 200 4.78 -3.11 -11.49
C ILE A 200 6.27 -2.83 -11.23
N VAL A 201 6.69 -2.82 -9.96
CA VAL A 201 8.03 -2.38 -9.56
C VAL A 201 9.09 -3.45 -9.82
N GLY A 202 8.75 -4.74 -9.67
CA GLY A 202 9.69 -5.86 -9.86
C GLY A 202 10.49 -5.76 -11.15
N PRO A 203 9.86 -5.65 -12.34
CA PRO A 203 10.55 -5.52 -13.62
C PRO A 203 11.48 -4.31 -13.76
N LEU A 204 11.25 -3.22 -13.01
CA LEU A 204 12.11 -2.03 -13.04
C LEU A 204 13.51 -2.29 -12.46
N LEU A 205 13.70 -3.42 -11.78
CA LEU A 205 14.99 -3.85 -11.25
C LEU A 205 15.87 -4.57 -12.29
N PHE A 206 15.43 -4.70 -13.54
CA PHE A 206 16.22 -5.29 -14.63
C PHE A 206 17.47 -4.46 -14.90
N THR A 207 18.67 -5.02 -14.70
CA THR A 207 19.93 -4.30 -14.91
C THR A 207 20.51 -4.52 -16.31
N ARG A 208 20.44 -5.73 -16.87
CA ARG A 208 21.02 -6.05 -18.19
C ARG A 208 20.08 -5.76 -19.36
N THR A 209 18.79 -5.91 -19.15
CA THR A 209 17.74 -5.77 -20.17
C THR A 209 16.71 -4.73 -19.74
N ARG A 210 17.19 -3.53 -19.37
CA ARG A 210 16.38 -2.47 -18.77
C ARG A 210 15.12 -2.13 -19.57
N VAL A 211 15.26 -1.97 -20.90
CA VAL A 211 14.14 -1.73 -21.82
C VAL A 211 13.09 -2.85 -21.74
N ALA A 212 13.51 -4.12 -21.63
CA ALA A 212 12.56 -5.22 -21.49
C ALA A 212 11.83 -5.17 -20.14
N GLY A 213 12.51 -4.77 -19.06
CA GLY A 213 11.91 -4.55 -17.75
C GLY A 213 10.89 -3.40 -17.75
N GLU A 214 11.22 -2.30 -18.40
CA GLU A 214 10.32 -1.15 -18.61
C GLU A 214 9.07 -1.54 -19.41
N LEU A 215 9.25 -2.26 -20.52
CA LEU A 215 8.13 -2.77 -21.34
C LEU A 215 7.27 -3.75 -20.55
N LEU A 216 7.86 -4.66 -19.76
CA LEU A 216 7.12 -5.59 -18.91
C LEU A 216 6.35 -4.85 -17.81
N SER A 217 6.94 -3.79 -17.22
CA SER A 217 6.27 -2.95 -16.23
C SER A 217 5.09 -2.18 -16.84
N LEU A 218 5.26 -1.59 -18.03
CA LEU A 218 4.18 -0.95 -18.79
C LEU A 218 3.06 -1.93 -19.15
N ALA A 219 3.42 -3.13 -19.63
CA ALA A 219 2.46 -4.18 -19.97
C ALA A 219 1.69 -4.63 -18.72
N THR A 220 2.37 -4.75 -17.56
CA THR A 220 1.76 -5.10 -16.29
C THR A 220 0.80 -4.01 -15.81
N ALA A 221 1.20 -2.73 -15.88
CA ALA A 221 0.35 -1.60 -15.52
C ALA A 221 -0.89 -1.49 -16.43
N GLY A 222 -0.72 -1.69 -17.74
CA GLY A 222 -1.82 -1.78 -18.70
C GLY A 222 -2.75 -2.97 -18.42
N GLY A 223 -2.20 -4.14 -18.09
CA GLY A 223 -2.96 -5.30 -17.66
C GLY A 223 -3.78 -5.05 -16.39
N LEU A 224 -3.22 -4.31 -15.42
CA LEU A 224 -3.92 -3.90 -14.20
C LEU A 224 -5.06 -2.92 -14.45
N LEU A 225 -4.97 -2.06 -15.46
CA LEU A 225 -6.11 -1.21 -15.87
C LEU A 225 -7.28 -2.06 -16.35
N VAL A 226 -7.01 -2.99 -17.28
CA VAL A 226 -8.03 -3.90 -17.83
C VAL A 226 -8.60 -4.78 -16.73
N LEU A 227 -7.73 -5.29 -15.84
CA LEU A 227 -8.15 -6.11 -14.70
C LEU A 227 -9.00 -5.30 -13.71
N GLY A 228 -8.62 -4.06 -13.40
CA GLY A 228 -9.36 -3.16 -12.52
C GLY A 228 -10.75 -2.83 -13.06
N GLU A 229 -10.87 -2.60 -14.37
CA GLU A 229 -12.16 -2.42 -15.05
C GLU A 229 -13.01 -3.70 -14.98
N TRP A 230 -12.42 -4.87 -15.25
CA TRP A 230 -13.13 -6.14 -15.20
C TRP A 230 -13.64 -6.49 -13.79
N LEU A 231 -12.85 -6.18 -12.76
CA LEU A 231 -13.22 -6.39 -11.37
C LEU A 231 -14.12 -5.29 -10.80
N GLY A 232 -14.24 -4.14 -11.47
CA GLY A 232 -14.92 -2.95 -10.95
C GLY A 232 -14.24 -2.35 -9.72
N ASP A 233 -12.92 -2.50 -9.58
CA ASP A 233 -12.14 -2.06 -8.41
C ASP A 233 -11.29 -0.82 -8.74
N SER A 234 -11.74 0.35 -8.28
CA SER A 234 -11.07 1.63 -8.55
C SER A 234 -9.64 1.71 -8.01
N PRO A 235 -9.31 1.18 -6.81
CA PRO A 235 -7.92 1.09 -6.36
C PRO A 235 -6.97 0.37 -7.31
N VAL A 236 -7.35 -0.81 -7.83
CA VAL A 236 -6.50 -1.56 -8.78
C VAL A 236 -6.34 -0.80 -10.09
N GLN A 237 -7.42 -0.20 -10.59
CA GLN A 237 -7.36 0.67 -11.76
C GLN A 237 -6.43 1.88 -11.52
N GLY A 238 -6.56 2.54 -10.36
CA GLY A 238 -5.72 3.67 -9.97
C GLY A 238 -4.23 3.32 -9.92
N LEU A 239 -3.89 2.11 -9.46
CA LEU A 239 -2.52 1.60 -9.49
C LEU A 239 -2.02 1.34 -10.91
N GLY A 240 -2.87 0.85 -11.81
CA GLY A 240 -2.54 0.73 -13.24
C GLY A 240 -2.22 2.11 -13.84
N ILE A 241 -3.02 3.14 -13.55
CA ILE A 241 -2.76 4.52 -14.01
C ILE A 241 -1.46 5.04 -13.43
N ALA A 242 -1.29 4.95 -12.12
CA ALA A 242 -0.09 5.42 -11.42
C ALA A 242 1.18 4.72 -11.93
N GLY A 243 1.09 3.40 -12.16
CA GLY A 243 2.16 2.61 -12.76
C GLY A 243 2.52 3.08 -14.16
N LEU A 244 1.55 3.28 -15.05
CA LEU A 244 1.82 3.81 -16.39
C LEU A 244 2.50 5.18 -16.34
N LEU A 245 2.02 6.09 -15.49
CA LEU A 245 2.61 7.43 -15.33
C LEU A 245 4.04 7.36 -14.78
N LEU A 246 4.26 6.59 -13.72
CA LEU A 246 5.57 6.45 -13.09
C LEU A 246 6.59 5.84 -14.07
N VAL A 247 6.22 4.76 -14.74
CA VAL A 247 7.12 4.04 -15.65
C VAL A 247 7.38 4.85 -16.91
N SER A 248 6.35 5.42 -17.54
CA SER A 248 6.54 6.29 -18.72
C SER A 248 7.36 7.54 -18.40
N GLY A 249 7.10 8.18 -17.25
CA GLY A 249 7.90 9.31 -16.77
C GLY A 249 9.37 8.92 -16.55
N GLY A 250 9.62 7.78 -15.92
CA GLY A 250 10.96 7.22 -15.74
C GLY A 250 11.68 6.99 -17.07
N ILE A 251 11.00 6.37 -18.05
CA ILE A 251 11.53 6.14 -19.40
C ILE A 251 11.92 7.47 -20.07
N VAL A 252 11.06 8.49 -19.98
CA VAL A 252 11.33 9.81 -20.59
C VAL A 252 12.53 10.49 -19.93
N VAL A 253 12.61 10.49 -18.60
CA VAL A 253 13.74 11.08 -17.89
C VAL A 253 15.04 10.37 -18.27
N GLU A 254 15.03 9.04 -18.30
CA GLU A 254 16.22 8.24 -18.58
C GLU A 254 16.69 8.34 -20.04
N HIS A 255 15.77 8.24 -21.01
CA HIS A 255 16.14 8.10 -22.42
C HIS A 255 16.07 9.41 -23.21
N ALA A 256 15.30 10.38 -22.73
CA ALA A 256 15.07 11.66 -23.41
C ALA A 256 15.53 12.88 -22.60
N GLY A 257 15.88 12.71 -21.31
CA GLY A 257 16.26 13.81 -20.41
C GLY A 257 17.54 14.53 -20.80
N ASP A 258 18.50 13.81 -21.38
CA ASP A 258 19.83 14.37 -21.72
C ASP A 258 19.85 15.13 -23.05
N SER A 259 18.76 15.15 -23.82
CA SER A 259 18.71 15.86 -25.10
C SER A 259 17.41 16.64 -25.30
N THR A 260 17.55 17.90 -25.73
CA THR A 260 16.40 18.75 -26.08
C THR A 260 15.54 18.11 -27.18
N GLY A 261 16.18 17.44 -28.16
CA GLY A 261 15.49 16.71 -29.21
C GLY A 261 14.67 15.53 -28.70
N GLY A 262 15.23 14.74 -27.77
CA GLY A 262 14.53 13.64 -27.11
C GLY A 262 13.30 14.12 -26.33
N ALA A 263 13.45 15.19 -25.54
CA ALA A 263 12.34 15.77 -24.78
C ALA A 263 11.21 16.29 -25.69
N ILE A 264 11.54 16.94 -26.82
CA ILE A 264 10.54 17.38 -27.82
C ILE A 264 9.85 16.17 -28.46
N ALA A 265 10.59 15.13 -28.82
CA ALA A 265 10.03 13.92 -29.42
C ALA A 265 9.07 13.20 -28.45
N ALA A 266 9.44 13.07 -27.17
CA ALA A 266 8.60 12.51 -26.13
C ALA A 266 7.31 13.33 -25.93
N LEU A 267 7.41 14.66 -25.88
CA LEU A 267 6.26 15.55 -25.81
C LEU A 267 5.33 15.38 -27.02
N ALA A 268 5.88 15.36 -28.23
CA ALA A 268 5.11 15.17 -29.45
C ALA A 268 4.39 13.81 -29.46
N ALA A 269 5.08 12.73 -29.06
CA ALA A 269 4.48 11.41 -28.92
C ALA A 269 3.34 11.41 -27.90
N GLY A 270 3.52 12.04 -26.74
CA GLY A 270 2.48 12.16 -25.72
C GLY A 270 1.24 12.93 -26.22
N ILE A 271 1.43 14.04 -26.93
CA ILE A 271 0.34 14.80 -27.55
C ILE A 271 -0.39 13.97 -28.61
N LEU A 272 0.34 13.23 -29.45
CA LEU A 272 -0.26 12.36 -30.47
C LEU A 272 -1.09 11.24 -29.84
N LEU A 273 -0.58 10.60 -28.78
CA LEU A 273 -1.32 9.57 -28.04
C LEU A 273 -2.58 10.15 -27.38
N LEU A 274 -2.50 11.35 -26.80
CA LEU A 274 -3.66 12.04 -26.22
C LEU A 274 -4.70 12.37 -27.30
N ALA A 275 -4.26 12.89 -28.45
CA ALA A 275 -5.13 13.20 -29.58
C ALA A 275 -5.83 11.92 -30.10
N ALA A 276 -5.09 10.82 -30.24
CA ALA A 276 -5.65 9.52 -30.61
C ALA A 276 -6.67 9.02 -29.57
N ALA A 277 -6.38 9.15 -28.28
CA ALA A 277 -7.31 8.77 -27.21
C ALA A 277 -8.60 9.61 -27.24
N LEU A 278 -8.50 10.92 -27.46
CA LEU A 278 -9.65 11.81 -27.61
C LEU A 278 -10.47 11.48 -28.86
N PHE A 279 -9.81 11.13 -29.97
CA PHE A 279 -10.47 10.73 -31.20
C PHE A 279 -11.25 9.43 -31.00
N VAL A 280 -10.62 8.39 -30.44
CA VAL A 280 -11.26 7.10 -30.16
C VAL A 280 -12.38 7.25 -29.13
N GLY A 281 -12.15 7.97 -28.03
CA GLY A 281 -13.14 8.19 -26.98
C GLY A 281 -14.29 9.10 -27.41
N GLY A 282 -14.04 10.05 -28.31
CA GLY A 282 -15.05 10.96 -28.87
C GLY A 282 -15.97 10.31 -29.89
N MET A 283 -15.57 9.19 -30.50
CA MET A 283 -16.38 8.43 -31.47
C MET A 283 -17.30 7.37 -30.83
N GLY A 284 -17.19 7.12 -29.52
CA GLY A 284 -18.08 6.22 -28.80
C GLY A 284 -19.47 6.84 -28.58
N PRO A 285 -20.57 6.07 -28.61
CA PRO A 285 -21.87 6.56 -28.15
C PRO A 285 -21.71 7.08 -26.72
N ARG A 286 -21.94 8.38 -26.51
CA ARG A 286 -22.06 8.94 -25.15
C ARG A 286 -23.13 8.11 -24.44
N ARG A 287 -22.74 7.23 -23.51
CA ARG A 287 -23.70 6.66 -22.58
C ARG A 287 -24.38 7.85 -21.92
N PRO A 288 -25.72 7.99 -22.05
CA PRO A 288 -26.43 8.96 -21.23
C PRO A 288 -26.00 8.68 -19.79
N GLN A 289 -25.49 9.70 -19.11
CA GLN A 289 -25.34 9.67 -17.67
C GLN A 289 -26.75 9.51 -17.10
N GLY A 290 -27.17 8.26 -16.96
CA GLY A 290 -28.44 7.89 -16.36
C GLY A 290 -28.41 8.35 -14.92
N GLU A 291 -29.24 9.35 -14.65
CA GLU A 291 -29.73 9.73 -13.34
C GLU A 291 -28.64 10.07 -12.32
N ALA A 292 -28.28 11.35 -12.32
CA ALA A 292 -28.01 12.04 -11.05
C ALA A 292 -29.09 11.58 -10.07
N SER A 293 -28.68 10.79 -9.08
CA SER A 293 -29.55 10.27 -8.04
C SER A 293 -30.13 11.48 -7.33
N LEU A 294 -31.35 11.85 -7.71
CA LEU A 294 -32.15 12.77 -6.91
C LEU A 294 -32.15 12.18 -5.49
N PRO A 295 -31.89 12.99 -4.45
CA PRO A 295 -31.97 12.50 -3.08
C PRO A 295 -33.33 11.82 -2.89
N PRO A 296 -33.39 10.65 -2.22
CA PRO A 296 -34.66 9.97 -2.01
C PRO A 296 -35.63 10.96 -1.37
N ALA A 297 -36.80 11.12 -1.99
CA ALA A 297 -37.84 11.97 -1.45
C ALA A 297 -38.07 11.60 0.02
N PRO A 298 -38.14 12.57 0.95
CA PRO A 298 -38.37 12.27 2.34
C PRO A 298 -39.67 11.45 2.47
N PRO A 299 -39.70 10.43 3.35
CA PRO A 299 -40.90 9.64 3.55
C PRO A 299 -42.08 10.58 3.89
N PRO A 300 -43.28 10.32 3.34
CA PRO A 300 -44.44 11.14 3.66
C PRO A 300 -44.62 11.13 5.18
N LEU A 301 -44.69 12.33 5.77
CA LEU A 301 -45.02 12.51 7.18
C LEU A 301 -46.32 11.73 7.45
N ALA A 302 -46.22 10.67 8.25
CA ALA A 302 -47.36 9.93 8.73
C ALA A 302 -48.26 10.90 9.51
N GLY A 303 -49.34 11.36 8.88
CA GLY A 303 -50.29 12.29 9.48
C GLY A 303 -50.81 13.41 8.57
N ALA A 304 -50.32 13.58 7.34
CA ALA A 304 -50.95 14.53 6.42
C ALA A 304 -52.34 14.00 5.97
N PRO A 305 -53.45 14.70 6.26
CA PRO A 305 -54.75 14.29 5.77
C PRO A 305 -54.78 14.33 4.24
N PRO A 306 -55.50 13.40 3.58
CA PRO A 306 -55.58 13.37 2.13
C PRO A 306 -56.09 14.72 1.61
N PRO A 307 -55.55 15.23 0.48
CA PRO A 307 -56.08 16.44 -0.12
C PRO A 307 -57.56 16.25 -0.40
N GLY A 308 -58.39 17.10 0.20
CA GLY A 308 -59.84 17.06 0.06
C GLY A 308 -60.25 17.25 -1.42
N PRO A 309 -61.40 16.69 -1.83
CA PRO A 309 -61.86 16.81 -3.21
C PRO A 309 -62.04 18.30 -3.58
N PRO A 310 -61.73 18.68 -4.83
CA PRO A 310 -61.89 20.06 -5.29
C PRO A 310 -63.37 20.47 -5.18
N GLY A 311 -63.62 21.54 -4.42
CA GLY A 311 -64.95 22.11 -4.26
C GLY A 311 -65.46 22.70 -5.59
N PRO A 312 -66.79 22.77 -5.79
CA PRO A 312 -67.38 23.26 -7.03
C PRO A 312 -67.02 24.72 -7.27
N SER A 313 -66.54 25.00 -8.48
CA SER A 313 -66.28 26.34 -8.98
C SER A 313 -67.58 27.12 -9.12
N SER A 314 -67.83 28.03 -8.19
CA SER A 314 -68.85 29.07 -8.34
C SER A 314 -68.39 30.05 -9.42
N THR A 315 -68.99 29.96 -10.61
CA THR A 315 -68.96 31.01 -11.63
C THR A 315 -70.29 31.74 -11.57
N THR A 316 -70.24 33.02 -11.20
CA THR A 316 -71.23 34.05 -11.57
C THR A 316 -70.71 34.78 -12.78
#